data_AF-A0A7L3DZS4-F1
#
_entry.id   AF-A0A7L3DZS4-F1
#
_cell.length_a   1.000
_cell.length_b   1.000
_cell.length_c   1.000
_cell.angle_alpha   90.00
_cell.angle_beta   90.00
_cell.angle_gamma   90.00
#
_symmetry.space_group_name_H-M   'P 1'
#
loop_
_entity.id
_entity.type
_entity.pdbx_description
1 polymer ?
#
loop_
_entity_poly.entity_id
_entity_poly.type
_entity_poly.pdbx_seq_one_letter_code
_entity_poly.pdbx_strand_id
1 'polypeptide(L)'
;LLLQHPGGEEVLLEQAGRDATESFEDVGHSTDAREMLKQYYIGELHPVSASCKPQTQTPSFWSTWLIPIFGALVLGLMYRYYMVDGKSS
;
A
#
# COMPACT_ATOMS: atom_id res chain seq x y z
N LEU A 1 -15.64 -23.92 2.35
CA LEU A 1 -14.73 -22.95 2.98
C LEU A 1 -14.40 -21.84 2.00
N LEU A 2 -13.70 -22.09 0.90
CA LEU A 2 -13.51 -21.10 -0.16
C LEU A 2 -14.63 -21.17 -1.23
N LEU A 3 -14.92 -22.38 -1.73
CA LEU A 3 -15.93 -22.64 -2.75
C LEU A 3 -17.40 -22.44 -2.32
N GLN A 4 -17.66 -22.19 -1.03
CA GLN A 4 -19.02 -22.00 -0.49
C GLN A 4 -19.38 -20.52 -0.33
N HIS A 5 -18.44 -19.61 -0.57
CA HIS A 5 -18.72 -18.19 -0.57
C HIS A 5 -19.44 -17.81 -1.87
N PRO A 6 -20.66 -17.24 -1.82
CA PRO A 6 -21.41 -16.89 -3.02
C PRO A 6 -20.70 -15.91 -3.95
N GLY A 7 -19.79 -15.09 -3.42
CA GLY A 7 -18.97 -14.14 -4.17
C GLY A 7 -17.65 -14.70 -4.71
N GLY A 8 -17.45 -16.03 -4.69
CA GLY A 8 -16.21 -16.67 -5.13
C GLY A 8 -15.13 -16.75 -4.05
N GLU A 9 -14.08 -17.51 -4.33
CA GLU A 9 -12.94 -17.69 -3.41
C GLU A 9 -11.87 -16.62 -3.56
N GLU A 10 -11.79 -16.01 -4.75
CA GLU A 10 -10.86 -14.97 -5.11
C GLU A 10 -10.92 -13.79 -4.13
N VAL A 11 -12.13 -13.34 -3.78
CA VAL A 11 -12.34 -12.21 -2.86
C VAL A 11 -11.89 -12.55 -1.43
N LEU A 12 -11.98 -13.81 -1.01
CA LEU A 12 -11.49 -14.24 0.30
C LEU A 12 -9.96 -14.34 0.30
N LEU A 13 -9.37 -14.83 -0.80
CA LEU A 13 -7.92 -14.94 -0.97
C LEU A 13 -7.25 -13.57 -1.06
N GLU A 14 -7.86 -12.62 -1.77
CA GLU A 14 -7.37 -11.24 -1.84
C GLU A 14 -7.29 -10.61 -0.45
N GLN A 15 -8.28 -10.86 0.40
CA GLN A 15 -8.39 -10.32 1.76
C GLN A 15 -7.71 -11.19 2.83
N ALA A 16 -7.06 -12.30 2.46
CA ALA A 16 -6.46 -13.22 3.42
C ALA A 16 -5.31 -12.57 4.22
N GLY A 17 -5.32 -12.77 5.54
CA GLY A 17 -4.26 -12.27 6.43
C GLY A 17 -4.31 -10.77 6.73
N ARG A 18 -5.35 -10.06 6.29
CA ARG A 18 -5.60 -8.65 6.64
C ARG A 18 -6.99 -8.48 7.25
N ASP A 19 -7.22 -7.30 7.82
CA ASP A 19 -8.55 -6.91 8.27
C ASP A 19 -9.44 -6.62 7.05
N ALA A 20 -10.51 -7.42 6.92
CA ALA A 20 -11.46 -7.34 5.81
C ALA A 20 -12.78 -6.65 6.22
N THR A 21 -12.83 -6.01 7.39
CA THR A 21 -14.06 -5.40 7.94
C THR A 21 -14.69 -4.39 6.99
N GLU A 22 -13.88 -3.49 6.42
CA GLU A 22 -14.36 -2.48 5.45
C GLU A 22 -14.97 -3.15 4.21
N SER A 23 -14.23 -4.06 3.57
CA SER A 23 -14.72 -4.77 2.37
C SER A 23 -15.98 -5.60 2.65
N PHE A 24 -16.14 -6.14 3.86
CA PHE A 24 -17.33 -6.89 4.25
C PHE A 24 -18.56 -5.98 4.41
N GLU A 25 -18.39 -4.82 5.06
CA GLU A 25 -19.47 -3.86 5.31
C GLU A 25 -19.87 -3.10 4.03
N ASP A 26 -18.92 -2.76 3.16
CA ASP A 26 -19.16 -2.05 1.89
C ASP A 26 -20.06 -2.83 0.93
N VAL A 27 -19.95 -4.16 0.93
CA VAL A 27 -20.83 -5.03 0.12
C VAL A 27 -22.25 -5.10 0.70
N GLY A 28 -22.41 -4.83 2.00
CA GLY A 28 -23.71 -4.90 2.66
C GLY A 28 -24.23 -6.32 2.83
N HIS A 29 -23.39 -7.23 3.34
CA HIS A 29 -23.76 -8.62 3.59
C HIS A 29 -24.99 -8.75 4.51
N SER A 30 -25.84 -9.74 4.21
CA SER A 30 -27.09 -10.00 4.94
C SER A 30 -26.85 -10.45 6.39
N THR A 31 -27.90 -10.44 7.21
CA THR A 31 -27.85 -10.95 8.59
C THR A 31 -27.48 -12.43 8.66
N ASP A 32 -27.90 -13.23 7.67
CA ASP A 32 -27.55 -14.64 7.56
C ASP A 32 -26.04 -14.82 7.31
N ALA A 33 -25.45 -14.02 6.42
CA ALA A 33 -24.00 -14.02 6.21
C ALA A 33 -23.22 -13.65 7.49
N ARG A 34 -23.74 -12.70 8.29
CA ARG A 34 -23.17 -12.37 9.61
C ARG A 34 -23.33 -13.50 10.62
N GLU A 35 -24.39 -14.29 10.54
CA GLU A 35 -24.58 -15.46 11.38
C GLU A 35 -23.62 -16.59 11.01
N MET A 36 -23.43 -16.85 9.71
CA MET A 36 -22.40 -17.79 9.23
C MET A 36 -21.00 -17.37 9.68
N LEU A 37 -20.67 -16.07 9.65
CA LEU A 37 -19.36 -15.56 10.08
C LEU A 37 -19.02 -15.99 11.52
N LYS A 38 -20.01 -16.04 12.42
CA LYS A 38 -19.81 -16.49 13.82
C LYS A 38 -19.38 -17.96 13.92
N GLN A 39 -19.79 -18.81 12.98
CA GLN A 39 -19.42 -20.22 12.96
C GLN A 39 -17.93 -20.43 12.65
N TYR A 40 -17.32 -19.47 11.96
CA TYR A 40 -15.89 -19.49 11.59
C TYR A 40 -15.02 -18.66 12.52
N TYR A 41 -15.57 -18.15 13.62
CA TYR A 41 -14.83 -17.36 14.60
C TYR A 41 -13.88 -18.25 15.41
N ILE A 42 -12.57 -17.98 15.32
CA ILE A 42 -11.52 -18.74 16.01
C ILE A 42 -10.86 -17.99 17.17
N GLY A 43 -11.02 -16.65 17.25
CA GLY A 43 -10.43 -15.81 18.29
C GLY A 43 -10.19 -14.36 17.85
N GLU A 44 -9.60 -13.57 18.74
CA GLU A 44 -9.26 -12.15 18.52
C GLU A 44 -7.78 -11.92 18.19
N LEU A 45 -7.51 -10.87 17.42
CA LEU A 45 -6.14 -10.43 17.15
C LEU A 45 -5.50 -9.82 18.40
N HIS A 46 -4.22 -10.14 18.66
CA HIS A 46 -3.49 -9.56 19.78
C HIS A 46 -3.30 -8.03 19.57
N PRO A 47 -3.46 -7.18 20.60
CA PRO A 47 -3.42 -5.72 20.45
C PRO A 47 -2.09 -5.19 19.88
N VAL A 48 -0.97 -5.88 20.15
CA VAL A 48 0.35 -5.50 19.59
C VAL A 48 0.40 -5.68 18.07
N SER A 49 -0.27 -6.69 17.51
CA SER A 49 -0.32 -6.93 16.06
C SER A 49 -1.21 -5.94 15.32
N ALA A 50 -2.25 -5.37 15.95
CA ALA A 50 -3.13 -4.37 15.32
C ALA A 50 -2.40 -3.04 15.02
N SER A 51 -1.31 -2.75 15.74
CA SER A 51 -0.50 -1.54 15.49
C SER A 51 0.50 -1.70 14.35
N CYS A 52 0.72 -2.92 13.86
CA CYS A 52 1.62 -3.16 12.74
C CYS A 52 0.84 -2.98 11.43
N LYS A 53 0.56 -1.73 11.07
CA LYS A 53 0.05 -1.42 9.73
C LYS A 53 1.02 -2.02 8.70
N PRO A 54 0.55 -2.72 7.65
CA PRO A 54 1.43 -3.21 6.60
C PRO A 54 2.24 -2.02 6.09
N GLN A 55 3.57 -2.11 6.24
CA GLN A 55 4.49 -1.14 5.68
C GLN A 55 4.50 -1.35 4.17
N THR A 56 3.45 -0.90 3.49
CA THR A 56 3.52 -0.60 2.07
C THR A 56 4.65 0.42 1.95
N GLN A 57 5.79 -0.04 1.43
CA GLN A 57 6.97 0.79 1.20
C GLN A 57 6.62 1.82 0.13
N THR A 58 5.87 2.86 0.49
CA THR A 58 5.69 4.01 -0.37
C THR A 58 7.03 4.71 -0.42
N PRO A 59 7.63 4.90 -1.62
CA PRO A 59 8.87 5.63 -1.70
C PRO A 59 8.65 7.02 -1.10
N SER A 60 9.54 7.41 -0.19
CA SER A 60 9.39 8.68 0.52
C SER A 60 9.29 9.84 -0.47
N PHE A 61 8.38 10.78 -0.21
CA PHE A 61 8.10 11.93 -1.10
C PHE A 61 9.38 12.70 -1.48
N TRP A 62 10.32 12.79 -0.54
CA TRP A 62 11.62 13.44 -0.74
C TRP A 62 12.51 12.68 -1.71
N SER A 63 12.48 11.34 -1.72
CA SER A 63 13.25 10.53 -2.67
C SER A 63 12.76 10.70 -4.10
N THR A 64 11.45 10.76 -4.32
CA THR A 64 10.87 10.82 -5.67
C THR A 64 11.01 12.20 -6.32
N TRP A 65 10.97 13.28 -5.53
CA TRP A 65 11.02 14.65 -6.07
C TRP A 65 12.36 15.35 -5.88
N LEU A 66 12.99 15.28 -4.71
CA LEU A 66 14.15 16.12 -4.41
C LEU A 66 15.44 15.60 -5.05
N ILE A 67 15.62 14.28 -5.10
CA ILE A 67 16.81 13.66 -5.72
C ILE A 67 16.95 14.02 -7.21
N PRO A 68 15.92 13.87 -8.08
CA PRO A 68 16.05 14.25 -9.49
C PRO A 68 16.20 15.75 -9.70
N ILE A 69 15.52 16.59 -8.92
CA ILE A 69 15.62 18.06 -9.02
C ILE A 69 17.04 18.52 -8.66
N PHE A 70 17.61 17.97 -7.58
CA PHE A 70 18.97 18.28 -7.16
C PHE A 70 20.00 17.83 -8.21
N GLY A 71 19.83 16.63 -8.77
CA GLY A 71 20.68 16.14 -9.85
C GLY A 71 20.66 17.04 -11.08
N ALA A 72 19.48 17.50 -11.51
CA ALA A 72 19.35 18.42 -12.64
C ALA A 72 19.99 19.79 -12.37
N LEU A 73 19.87 20.33 -11.15
CA LEU A 73 20.51 21.58 -10.76
C LEU A 73 22.03 21.48 -10.77
N VAL A 74 22.60 20.42 -10.20
CA VAL A 74 24.05 20.20 -10.19
C VAL A 74 24.59 20.04 -11.61
N LEU A 75 23.93 19.22 -12.43
CA LEU A 75 24.34 19.00 -13.82
C LEU A 75 24.24 20.29 -14.66
N GLY A 76 23.20 21.10 -14.43
CA GLY A 76 23.03 22.40 -15.07
C GLY A 76 24.08 23.44 -14.66
N LEU A 77 24.41 23.52 -13.36
CA LEU A 77 25.48 24.40 -12.86
C LEU A 77 26.85 23.97 -13.38
N MET A 78 27.12 22.67 -13.40
CA MET A 78 28.35 22.10 -13.95
C MET A 78 28.47 22.39 -15.45
N TYR A 79 27.41 22.16 -16.22
CA TYR A 79 27.37 22.49 -17.66
C TYR A 79 27.60 23.99 -17.91
N ARG A 80 26.97 24.87 -17.10
CA ARG A 80 27.19 26.31 -17.17
C ARG A 80 28.66 26.68 -16.90
N TYR A 81 29.26 26.09 -15.87
CA TYR A 81 30.67 26.31 -15.53
C TYR A 81 31.59 25.93 -16.70
N TYR A 82 31.43 24.72 -17.24
CA TYR A 82 32.24 24.25 -18.37
C TYR A 82 32.02 25.03 -19.67
N MET A 83 30.81 25.50 -19.95
CA MET A 83 30.51 26.30 -21.15
C MET A 83 31.00 27.75 -21.05
N VAL A 84 31.04 28.31 -19.84
CA VAL A 84 31.58 29.66 -19.59
C VAL A 84 33.11 29.64 -19.62
N ASP A 85 33.74 28.68 -18.95
CA ASP A 85 35.19 28.58 -18.90
C ASP A 85 35.78 28.04 -20.21
N GLY A 86 35.07 27.12 -20.89
CA GLY A 86 35.48 26.58 -22.19
C GLY A 86 35.39 27.57 -23.35
N LYS A 87 34.74 28.74 -23.18
CA LYS A 87 34.71 29.83 -24.17
C LYS A 87 35.86 30.83 -23.98
N SER A 88 36.58 30.75 -22.87
CA SER A 88 37.54 31.77 -22.44
C SER A 88 38.99 31.49 -22.84
N SER A 89 39.25 30.45 -23.63
CA SER A 89 40.59 30.06 -24.08
C SER A 89 40.69 29.86 -25.59
#